data_AF-A0A183HRS1-F1
#
_entry.id   AF-A0A183HRS1-F1
#
_cell.length_a   1.000
_cell.length_b   1.000
_cell.length_c   1.000
_cell.angle_alpha   90.00
_cell.angle_beta   90.00
_cell.angle_gamma   90.00
#
_symmetry.space_group_name_H-M   'P 1'
#
loop_
_entity.id
_entity.type
_entity.pdbx_description
1 polymer ?
#
loop_
_entity_poly.entity_id
_entity_poly.type
_entity_poly.pdbx_seq_one_letter_code
_entity_poly.pdbx_strand_id
1 'polypeptide(L)'
;MLKGAFWKNQASIPFRFTIIRANDQCASCSEPTMTRPFYAFTCRHFFHKDCLESEMKQEQDKYNSLVEKERILQKQLEKSTSLNWTPKKISGKLI
;
A
#
# COMPACT_ATOMS: atom_id res chain seq x y z
N MET A 1 24.05 -17.70 -51.64
CA MET A 1 24.32 -16.28 -51.33
C MET A 1 22.95 -15.60 -51.28
N LEU A 2 22.44 -14.92 -50.26
CA LEU A 2 22.93 -14.37 -48.99
C LEU A 2 21.87 -14.62 -47.90
N LYS A 3 22.33 -14.82 -46.67
CA LYS A 3 21.53 -14.98 -45.45
C LYS A 3 20.89 -13.64 -45.07
N GLY A 4 19.57 -13.58 -44.93
CA GLY A 4 18.86 -12.47 -44.31
C GLY A 4 18.49 -12.83 -42.88
N ALA A 5 19.33 -12.46 -41.93
CA ALA A 5 19.08 -12.67 -40.50
C ALA A 5 17.92 -11.77 -40.04
N PHE A 6 16.83 -12.39 -39.61
CA PHE A 6 15.69 -11.74 -38.93
C PHE A 6 16.11 -11.45 -37.49
N TRP A 7 16.80 -10.32 -37.28
CA TRP A 7 17.21 -9.89 -35.95
C TRP A 7 15.99 -9.42 -35.16
N LYS A 8 15.82 -10.06 -34.01
CA LYS A 8 14.76 -9.88 -33.02
C LYS A 8 14.65 -8.41 -32.60
N ASN A 9 13.42 -7.91 -32.50
CA ASN A 9 13.10 -6.62 -31.88
C ASN A 9 13.46 -6.64 -30.39
N GLN A 10 14.70 -6.28 -30.05
CA GLN A 10 15.08 -5.93 -28.70
C GLN A 10 14.48 -4.54 -28.42
N ALA A 11 13.32 -4.48 -27.75
CA ALA A 11 12.76 -3.22 -27.29
C ALA A 11 13.78 -2.53 -26.38
N SER A 12 14.33 -1.41 -26.83
CA SER A 12 15.24 -0.59 -26.03
C SER A 12 14.47 -0.05 -24.83
N ILE A 13 14.80 -0.51 -23.63
CA ILE A 13 14.30 0.12 -22.40
C ILE A 13 14.88 1.53 -22.40
N PRO A 14 14.07 2.61 -22.51
CA PRO A 14 14.61 3.95 -22.48
C PRO A 14 15.28 4.16 -21.14
N PHE A 15 16.52 4.64 -21.16
CA PHE A 15 17.30 4.93 -19.96
C PHE A 15 16.57 6.01 -19.15
N ARG A 16 15.91 5.63 -18.06
CA ARG A 16 15.15 6.56 -17.21
C ARG A 16 16.10 7.15 -16.16
N PHE A 17 16.69 8.31 -16.49
CA PHE A 17 17.42 9.10 -15.51
C PHE A 17 16.47 10.03 -14.76
N THR A 18 16.76 10.31 -13.48
CA THR A 18 16.05 11.31 -12.68
C THR A 18 17.00 12.46 -12.39
N ILE A 19 16.66 13.67 -12.87
CA ILE A 19 17.40 14.89 -12.53
C ILE A 19 16.90 15.39 -11.17
N ILE A 20 17.84 15.57 -10.24
CA ILE A 20 17.60 16.18 -8.93
C ILE A 20 18.11 17.62 -8.99
N ARG A 21 17.25 18.58 -8.65
CA ARG A 21 17.56 20.01 -8.59
C ARG A 21 17.85 20.40 -7.14
N ALA A 22 18.61 21.48 -6.97
CA ALA A 22 18.92 22.02 -5.63
C ALA A 22 17.66 22.38 -4.82
N ASN A 23 16.57 22.76 -5.49
CA ASN A 23 15.29 23.12 -4.88
C ASN A 23 14.33 21.92 -4.73
N ASP A 24 14.73 20.69 -5.10
CA ASP A 24 13.87 19.54 -4.85
C ASP A 24 13.84 19.25 -3.33
N GLN A 25 12.64 18.97 -2.83
CA GLN A 25 12.35 18.88 -1.40
C GLN A 25 11.82 17.49 -1.04
N CYS A 26 12.08 17.08 0.20
CA CYS A 26 11.50 15.87 0.77
C CYS A 26 9.97 16.03 0.85
N ALA A 27 9.23 15.05 0.34
CA ALA A 27 7.76 15.08 0.31
C ALA A 27 7.11 14.90 1.69
N SER A 28 7.86 14.45 2.70
CA SER A 28 7.37 14.31 4.08
C SER A 28 7.66 15.57 4.93
N CYS A 29 8.88 16.13 4.86
CA CYS A 29 9.28 17.26 5.73
C CYS A 29 9.45 18.60 5.02
N SER A 30 9.37 18.66 3.69
CA SER A 30 9.57 19.87 2.86
C SER A 30 10.98 20.51 2.90
N GLU A 31 11.93 19.91 3.61
CA GLU A 31 13.33 20.35 3.61
C GLU A 31 14.07 19.94 2.32
N PRO A 32 15.15 20.65 1.92
CA PRO A 32 15.90 20.31 0.72
C PRO A 32 16.42 18.88 0.76
N THR A 33 16.15 18.11 -0.30
CA THR A 33 16.42 16.66 -0.35
C THR A 33 17.90 16.34 -0.20
N MET A 34 18.79 17.16 -0.78
CA MET A 34 20.23 16.91 -0.81
C MET A 34 20.96 17.17 0.53
N THR A 35 20.26 17.57 1.58
CA THR A 35 20.86 17.84 2.91
C THR A 35 21.14 16.57 3.72
N ARG A 36 20.50 15.44 3.37
CA ARG A 36 20.55 14.16 4.10
C ARG A 36 20.44 12.98 3.12
N PRO A 37 20.76 11.75 3.51
CA PRO A 37 20.50 10.57 2.67
C PRO A 37 19.03 10.48 2.25
N PHE A 38 18.76 10.19 0.97
CA PHE A 38 17.41 10.22 0.41
C PHE A 38 17.18 9.14 -0.65
N TYR A 39 15.90 8.87 -0.92
CA TYR A 39 15.41 8.05 -2.02
C TYR A 39 14.82 8.93 -3.12
N ALA A 40 15.14 8.60 -4.37
CA ALA A 40 14.58 9.23 -5.56
C ALA A 40 13.72 8.23 -6.33
N PHE A 41 12.41 8.50 -6.40
CA PHE A 41 11.47 7.64 -7.10
C PHE A 41 11.26 8.09 -8.55
N THR A 42 10.88 7.16 -9.42
CA THR A 42 10.58 7.45 -10.83
C THR A 42 9.36 8.34 -11.02
N CYS A 43 8.48 8.42 -10.03
CA CYS A 43 7.35 9.35 -9.95
C CYS A 43 7.75 10.78 -9.57
N ARG A 44 9.06 11.06 -9.44
CA ARG A 44 9.64 12.36 -9.03
C ARG A 44 9.32 12.79 -7.60
N HIS A 45 8.88 11.87 -6.74
CA HIS A 45 8.88 12.12 -5.31
C HIS A 45 10.25 11.80 -4.71
N PHE A 46 10.66 12.60 -3.74
CA PHE A 46 11.89 12.42 -2.99
C PHE A 46 11.57 12.34 -1.52
N PHE A 47 12.25 11.45 -0.80
CA PHE A 47 12.10 11.32 0.65
C PHE A 47 13.47 11.17 1.27
N HIS A 48 13.73 11.86 2.37
CA HIS A 48 14.86 11.48 3.21
C HIS A 48 14.64 10.05 3.73
N LYS A 49 15.74 9.32 3.92
CA LYS A 49 15.70 7.92 4.34
C LYS A 49 14.92 7.75 5.65
N ASP A 50 15.22 8.58 6.63
CA ASP A 50 14.58 8.63 7.95
C ASP A 50 13.11 9.04 7.86
N CYS A 51 12.77 10.03 7.04
CA CYS A 51 11.38 10.43 6.81
C CYS A 51 10.56 9.28 6.23
N LEU A 52 11.05 8.60 5.19
CA LEU A 52 10.33 7.48 4.57
C LEU A 52 10.15 6.31 5.56
N GLU A 53 11.20 5.95 6.30
CA GLU A 53 11.14 4.89 7.31
C GLU A 53 10.12 5.19 8.41
N SER A 54 10.04 6.46 8.86
CA SER A 54 9.04 6.90 9.84
C SER A 54 7.61 6.79 9.30
N GLU A 55 7.35 7.29 8.10
CA GLU A 55 6.03 7.21 7.46
C GLU A 55 5.59 5.75 7.30
N MET A 56 6.48 4.89 6.78
CA MET A 56 6.19 3.47 6.60
C MET A 56 5.85 2.77 7.93
N LYS A 57 6.58 3.11 9.01
CA LYS A 57 6.29 2.57 10.34
C LYS A 57 4.92 3.01 10.85
N GLN A 58 4.58 4.29 10.71
CA GLN A 58 3.27 4.80 11.11
C GLN A 58 2.13 4.12 10.35
N GLU A 59 2.27 3.93 9.04
CA GLU A 59 1.29 3.21 8.23
C GLU A 59 1.19 1.73 8.63
N GLN A 60 2.31 1.08 8.95
CA GLN A 60 2.31 -0.29 9.44
C GLN A 60 1.58 -0.43 10.79
N ASP A 61 1.81 0.50 11.72
CA ASP A 61 1.15 0.51 13.03
C ASP A 61 -0.37 0.72 12.89
N LYS A 62 -0.78 1.63 12.00
CA LYS A 62 -2.21 1.82 11.65
C LYS A 62 -2.82 0.56 11.08
N TYR A 63 -2.16 -0.08 10.12
CA TYR A 63 -2.62 -1.33 9.52
C TYR A 63 -2.77 -2.44 10.57
N ASN A 64 -1.78 -2.63 11.44
CA ASN A 64 -1.83 -3.63 12.51
C ASN A 64 -3.00 -3.39 13.46
N SER A 65 -3.27 -2.13 13.81
CA SER A 65 -4.43 -1.76 14.63
C SER A 65 -5.75 -2.11 13.94
N LEU A 66 -5.87 -1.88 12.64
CA LEU A 66 -7.07 -2.23 11.86
C LEU A 66 -7.27 -3.74 11.79
N VAL A 67 -6.21 -4.52 11.56
CA VAL A 67 -6.27 -5.99 11.54
C VAL A 67 -6.70 -6.54 12.90
N GLU A 68 -6.15 -6.01 13.99
CA GLU A 68 -6.56 -6.43 15.33
C GLU A 68 -8.02 -6.07 15.63
N LYS A 69 -8.48 -4.89 15.21
CA LYS A 69 -9.87 -4.47 15.32
C LYS A 69 -10.79 -5.40 14.53
N GLU A 70 -10.45 -5.74 13.29
CA GLU A 70 -11.18 -6.70 12.47
C GLU A 70 -11.30 -8.04 13.19
N ARG A 71 -10.19 -8.56 13.71
CA ARG A 71 -10.15 -9.83 14.45
C ARG A 71 -11.05 -9.82 15.70
N ILE A 72 -11.13 -8.69 16.40
CA ILE A 72 -12.01 -8.54 17.57
C ILE A 72 -13.48 -8.55 17.13
N LEU A 73 -13.82 -7.80 16.08
CA LEU A 73 -15.18 -7.70 15.55
C LEU A 73 -15.70 -9.06 15.05
N GLN A 74 -14.87 -9.84 14.36
CA GLN A 74 -15.21 -11.19 13.91
C GLN A 74 -15.57 -12.10 15.10
N LYS A 75 -14.75 -12.09 16.17
CA LYS A 75 -15.04 -12.86 17.40
C LYS A 75 -16.32 -12.41 18.10
N GLN A 76 -16.64 -11.12 18.07
CA GLN A 76 -17.89 -10.61 18.62
C GLN A 76 -19.09 -11.05 17.80
N LEU A 77 -18.96 -11.06 16.47
CA LEU A 77 -20.01 -11.53 15.56
C LEU A 77 -20.33 -13.01 15.82
N GLU A 78 -19.32 -13.88 15.88
CA GLU A 78 -19.48 -15.32 16.18
C GLU A 78 -20.23 -15.56 17.49
N LYS A 79 -19.90 -14.81 18.55
CA LYS A 79 -20.58 -14.85 19.84
C LYS A 79 -22.03 -14.33 19.77
N SER A 80 -22.29 -13.31 18.96
CA SER A 80 -23.65 -12.78 18.79
C SER A 80 -24.55 -13.76 18.03
N THR A 81 -24.03 -14.41 16.99
CA THR A 81 -24.75 -15.41 16.19
C THR A 81 -25.12 -16.66 16.98
N SER A 82 -24.33 -17.05 17.99
CA SER A 82 -24.65 -18.21 18.82
C SER A 82 -25.73 -17.93 19.87
N LEU A 83 -26.06 -16.67 20.16
CA LEU A 83 -27.01 -16.28 21.20
C LEU A 83 -28.37 -15.77 20.68
N ASN A 84 -28.51 -15.50 19.38
CA ASN A 84 -29.72 -14.87 18.83
C ASN A 84 -30.53 -15.72 17.82
N TRP A 85 -30.10 -16.94 17.47
CA TRP A 85 -30.92 -17.85 16.66
C TRP A 85 -31.84 -18.72 17.53
N THR A 86 -33.00 -18.17 17.90
CA THR A 86 -34.19 -19.00 18.15
C THR A 86 -35.22 -18.66 17.07
N PRO A 87 -35.64 -19.62 16.23
CA PRO A 87 -36.76 -19.40 15.35
C PRO A 87 -38.00 -19.16 16.21
N LYS A 88 -38.53 -17.93 16.24
CA LYS A 88 -39.85 -17.67 16.83
C LYS A 88 -40.86 -18.43 15.97
N LYS A 89 -41.29 -19.61 16.44
CA LYS A 89 -42.44 -20.33 15.87
C LYS A 89 -43.64 -19.40 15.96
N ILE A 90 -44.05 -18.85 14.82
CA ILE A 90 -45.33 -18.17 14.68
C ILE A 90 -46.37 -19.30 14.71
N SER A 91 -46.95 -19.52 15.88
CA SER A 91 -48.08 -20.42 16.08
C SER A 91 -49.30 -19.84 15.37
N GLY A 92 -49.43 -20.15 14.08
CA GLY A 92 -50.67 -19.94 13.34
C GLY A 92 -51.73 -20.89 13.89
N LYS A 93 -52.73 -20.32 14.56
CA LYS A 93 -53.89 -21.03 15.08
C LYS A 93 -54.71 -21.58 13.91
N LEU A 94 -54.93 -22.90 13.90
CA LEU A 94 -55.87 -23.59 13.02
C LEU A 94 -57.24 -22.87 13.06
N ILE A 95 -57.75 -22.53 11.88
CA ILE A 95 -59.18 -22.41 11.56
C ILE A 95 -59.41 -23.11 10.24
#